data_AF-A0A2V8DS82-F1
#
_entry.id   AF-A0A2V8DS82-F1
#
_cell.length_a   1.000
_cell.length_b   1.000
_cell.length_c   1.000
_cell.angle_alpha   90.00
_cell.angle_beta   90.00
_cell.angle_gamma   90.00
#
_symmetry.space_group_name_H-M   'P 1'
#
loop_
_entity.id
_entity.type
_entity.pdbx_description
1 polymer ?
#
loop_
_entity_poly.entity_id
_entity_poly.type
_entity_poly.pdbx_seq_one_letter_code
_entity_poly.pdbx_strand_id
1 'polypeptide(L)'
;MPGVSVPRISKEDLKKRIDEGTSPTVVDARLKYPYEHSTVRIPGAIRFNGDGPMPAFPRDRDVVVYDSDPSELASSHVAAVLIRQGFRASALKGGIAEWLSANLPIETKDAPKQAPPEPGALKG
;
A
#
# COMPACT_ATOMS: atom_id res chain seq x y z
N MET A 1 -21.09 -6.77 -13.28
CA MET A 1 -19.73 -6.55 -13.84
C MET A 1 -18.89 -7.74 -13.41
N PRO A 2 -18.27 -8.53 -14.29
CA PRO A 2 -17.46 -9.67 -13.85
C PRO A 2 -16.28 -9.13 -13.03
N GLY A 3 -16.28 -9.44 -11.73
CA GLY A 3 -15.23 -9.04 -10.81
C GLY A 3 -13.93 -9.73 -11.22
N VAL A 4 -12.92 -8.94 -11.57
CA VAL A 4 -11.57 -9.45 -11.75
C VAL A 4 -11.18 -10.08 -10.42
N SER A 5 -10.89 -11.39 -10.41
CA SER A 5 -10.39 -12.07 -9.22
C SER A 5 -9.00 -11.55 -8.91
N VAL A 6 -8.92 -10.63 -7.94
CA VAL A 6 -7.65 -10.10 -7.45
C VAL A 6 -7.07 -11.12 -6.46
N PRO A 7 -5.88 -11.70 -6.74
CA PRO A 7 -5.22 -12.54 -5.77
C PRO A 7 -4.83 -11.70 -4.54
N ARG A 8 -4.98 -12.29 -3.36
CA ARG A 8 -4.65 -11.62 -2.09
C ARG A 8 -3.41 -12.27 -1.50
N ILE A 9 -2.47 -11.44 -1.07
CA ILE A 9 -1.24 -11.86 -0.42
C ILE A 9 -1.28 -11.46 1.05
N SER A 10 -0.89 -12.35 1.94
CA SER A 10 -0.77 -12.05 3.37
C SER A 10 0.52 -11.27 3.63
N LYS A 11 0.52 -10.45 4.69
CA LYS A 11 1.71 -9.74 5.18
C LYS A 11 2.93 -10.65 5.39
N GLU A 12 2.71 -11.87 5.85
CA GLU A 12 3.74 -12.88 6.08
C GLU A 12 4.35 -13.39 4.76
N ASP A 13 3.53 -13.62 3.74
CA ASP A 13 3.99 -14.06 2.41
C ASP A 13 4.76 -12.94 1.71
N LEU A 14 4.25 -11.69 1.79
CA LEU A 14 4.96 -10.52 1.28
C LEU A 14 6.33 -10.37 1.97
N LYS A 15 6.40 -10.49 3.30
CA LYS A 15 7.67 -10.48 4.04
C LYS A 15 8.60 -11.59 3.57
N LYS A 16 8.08 -12.82 3.44
CA LYS A 16 8.86 -13.98 3.00
C LYS A 16 9.47 -13.75 1.62
N ARG A 17 8.72 -13.17 0.67
CA ARG A 17 9.24 -12.84 -0.67
C ARG A 17 10.29 -11.74 -0.68
N ILE A 18 10.19 -10.78 0.24
CA ILE A 18 11.22 -9.74 0.43
C ILE A 18 12.50 -10.38 0.99
N ASP A 19 12.37 -11.25 1.99
CA ASP A 19 13.47 -11.98 2.62
C ASP A 19 14.15 -12.97 1.64
N GLU A 20 13.37 -13.67 0.82
CA GLU A 20 13.85 -14.58 -0.24
C GLU A 20 14.49 -13.83 -1.44
N GLY A 21 14.58 -12.50 -1.40
CA GLY A 21 15.25 -11.70 -2.44
C GLY A 21 14.46 -11.51 -3.73
N THR A 22 13.23 -12.04 -3.80
CA THR A 22 12.35 -11.87 -4.98
C THR A 22 11.80 -10.44 -5.05
N SER A 23 11.69 -9.75 -3.91
CA SER A 23 11.36 -8.32 -3.77
C SER A 23 10.26 -7.85 -4.74
N PRO A 24 8.99 -8.22 -4.48
CA PRO A 24 7.87 -7.76 -5.30
C PRO A 24 7.76 -6.24 -5.27
N THR A 25 7.23 -5.67 -6.35
CA THR A 25 7.02 -4.23 -6.43
C THR A 25 5.84 -3.84 -5.56
N VAL A 26 6.10 -3.19 -4.44
CA VAL A 26 5.04 -2.76 -3.53
C VAL A 26 4.42 -1.46 -4.06
N VAL A 27 3.09 -1.40 -4.09
CA VAL A 27 2.33 -0.25 -4.57
C VAL A 27 1.41 0.26 -3.47
N ASP A 28 1.54 1.53 -3.19
CA ASP A 28 0.71 2.26 -2.24
C ASP A 28 -0.50 2.85 -2.98
N ALA A 29 -1.65 2.19 -2.82
CA ALA A 29 -2.93 2.64 -3.37
C ALA A 29 -3.71 3.53 -2.40
N ARG A 30 -3.09 3.99 -1.31
CA ARG A 30 -3.75 4.84 -0.32
C ARG A 30 -4.25 6.12 -0.98
N LEU A 31 -5.45 6.53 -0.57
CA LEU A 31 -5.99 7.84 -0.93
C LEU A 31 -5.06 8.95 -0.44
N LYS A 32 -5.16 10.13 -1.06
CA LYS A 32 -4.31 11.28 -0.76
C LYS A 32 -4.28 11.62 0.73
N TYR A 33 -5.45 11.68 1.36
CA TYR A 33 -5.58 11.99 2.79
C TYR A 33 -4.90 10.96 3.72
N PRO A 34 -5.23 9.65 3.67
CA PRO A 34 -4.55 8.65 4.50
C PRO A 34 -3.06 8.47 4.17
N TYR A 35 -2.63 8.76 2.95
CA TYR A 35 -1.21 8.78 2.60
C TYR A 35 -0.48 9.98 3.26
N GLU A 36 -1.06 11.18 3.21
CA GLU A 36 -0.48 12.39 3.82
C GLU A 36 -0.43 12.33 5.35
N HIS A 37 -1.43 11.69 5.97
CA HIS A 37 -1.48 11.48 7.41
C HIS A 37 -0.63 10.30 7.90
N SER A 38 -0.06 9.50 7.01
CA SER A 38 0.77 8.37 7.40
C SER A 38 2.25 8.73 7.34
N THR A 39 2.93 8.56 8.46
CA THR A 39 4.39 8.70 8.58
C THR A 39 5.15 7.44 8.16
N VAL A 40 4.42 6.37 7.81
CA VAL A 40 4.96 5.03 7.59
C VAL A 40 4.47 4.46 6.26
N ARG A 41 5.37 3.76 5.58
CA ARG A 41 5.09 3.02 4.35
C ARG A 41 5.82 1.69 4.35
N ILE A 42 5.37 0.77 3.51
CA ILE A 42 6.14 -0.45 3.25
C ILE A 42 7.41 -0.03 2.49
N PRO A 43 8.60 -0.56 2.84
CA PRO A 43 9.84 -0.25 2.14
C PRO A 43 9.72 -0.57 0.64
N GLY A 44 10.17 0.35 -0.21
CA GLY A 44 10.06 0.23 -1.66
C GLY A 44 8.66 0.49 -2.24
N ALA A 45 7.71 0.99 -1.44
CA ALA A 45 6.36 1.28 -1.90
C ALA A 45 6.31 2.46 -2.90
N ILE A 46 5.78 2.19 -4.09
CA ILE A 46 5.51 3.17 -5.14
C ILE A 46 4.07 3.65 -5.03
N ARG A 47 3.84 4.96 -4.96
CA ARG A 47 2.50 5.52 -4.88
C ARG A 47 1.77 5.39 -6.22
N PHE A 48 0.64 4.70 -6.23
CA PHE A 48 -0.27 4.61 -7.36
C PHE A 48 -1.68 4.21 -6.90
N ASN A 49 -2.61 5.15 -6.98
CA ASN A 49 -4.00 5.01 -6.55
C ASN A 49 -4.97 4.72 -7.73
N GLY A 50 -4.45 4.33 -8.89
CA GLY A 50 -5.24 4.07 -10.10
C GLY A 50 -5.68 5.32 -10.87
N ASP A 51 -5.51 6.50 -10.27
CA ASP A 51 -5.74 7.79 -10.91
C ASP A 51 -4.40 8.34 -11.43
N GLY A 52 -4.32 8.59 -12.74
CA GLY A 52 -3.12 9.12 -13.40
C GLY A 52 -2.29 8.09 -14.17
N PRO A 53 -1.10 8.50 -14.66
CA PRO A 53 -0.26 7.64 -15.49
C PRO A 53 0.29 6.48 -14.68
N MET A 54 0.13 5.26 -15.21
CA MET A 54 0.69 4.06 -14.61
C MET A 54 2.22 4.18 -14.51
N PRO A 55 2.83 3.96 -13.34
CA PRO A 55 4.28 3.92 -13.20
C PRO A 55 4.91 2.84 -14.08
N ALA A 56 6.17 3.04 -14.46
CA ALA A 56 6.95 2.02 -15.15
C ALA A 56 7.29 0.87 -14.20
N PHE A 57 6.33 -0.04 -13.99
CA PHE A 57 6.54 -1.23 -13.19
C PHE A 57 7.28 -2.31 -13.99
N PRO A 58 8.25 -3.02 -13.37
CA PRO A 58 8.88 -4.16 -14.02
C PRO A 58 7.85 -5.28 -14.19
N ARG A 59 7.48 -5.60 -15.44
CA ARG A 59 6.55 -6.69 -15.78
C ARG A 59 7.04 -8.08 -15.37
N ASP A 60 8.33 -8.20 -15.07
CA ASP A 60 8.96 -9.43 -14.63
C ASP A 60 8.68 -9.76 -13.15
N ARG A 61 8.29 -8.76 -12.35
CA ARG A 61 8.05 -8.92 -10.91
C ARG A 61 6.56 -8.88 -10.57
N ASP A 62 6.20 -9.59 -9.50
CA ASP A 62 4.88 -9.45 -8.90
C ASP A 62 4.71 -8.05 -8.30
N VAL A 63 3.51 -7.50 -8.42
CA VAL A 63 3.11 -6.20 -7.87
C VAL A 63 2.20 -6.45 -6.68
N VAL A 64 2.51 -5.86 -5.53
CA VAL A 64 1.70 -6.01 -4.32
C VAL A 64 1.13 -4.67 -3.93
N VAL A 65 -0.17 -4.53 -4.10
CA VAL A 65 -0.90 -3.29 -3.84
C VAL A 65 -1.46 -3.33 -2.42
N TYR A 66 -1.21 -2.31 -1.63
CA TYR A 66 -1.78 -2.18 -0.30
C TYR A 66 -2.52 -0.86 -0.13
N ASP A 67 -3.39 -0.83 0.87
CA ASP A 67 -4.20 0.32 1.22
C ASP A 67 -4.18 0.56 2.74
N SER A 68 -4.77 1.65 3.20
CA SER A 68 -4.98 1.93 4.62
C SER A 68 -6.21 1.24 5.18
N ASP A 69 -7.19 0.90 4.34
CA ASP A 69 -8.47 0.40 4.80
C ASP A 69 -8.52 -1.14 4.87
N PRO A 70 -9.17 -1.71 5.90
CA PRO A 70 -9.38 -3.15 6.01
C PRO A 70 -10.34 -3.69 4.94
N SER A 71 -11.10 -2.80 4.28
CA SER A 71 -11.99 -3.19 3.18
C SER A 71 -11.25 -3.43 1.86
N GLU A 72 -9.96 -3.09 1.78
CA GLU A 72 -9.10 -3.35 0.61
C GLU A 72 -9.71 -2.83 -0.70
N LEU A 73 -10.58 -1.81 -0.62
CA LEU A 73 -11.36 -1.33 -1.77
C LEU A 73 -10.44 -0.69 -2.81
N ALA A 74 -9.55 0.21 -2.36
CA ALA A 74 -8.60 0.88 -3.24
C ALA A 74 -7.53 -0.10 -3.76
N SER A 75 -6.95 -0.94 -2.89
CA SER A 75 -5.93 -1.92 -3.29
C SER A 75 -6.47 -2.94 -4.29
N SER A 76 -7.68 -3.47 -4.07
CA SER A 76 -8.33 -4.40 -5.00
C SER A 76 -8.64 -3.74 -6.33
N HIS A 77 -9.11 -2.48 -6.32
CA HIS A 77 -9.37 -1.75 -7.56
C HIS A 77 -8.10 -1.57 -8.39
N VAL A 78 -7.03 -1.07 -7.75
CA VAL A 78 -5.75 -0.81 -8.42
C VAL A 78 -5.11 -2.11 -8.91
N ALA A 79 -5.15 -3.19 -8.10
CA ALA A 79 -4.67 -4.50 -8.50
C ALA A 79 -5.45 -5.05 -9.69
N ALA A 80 -6.79 -4.90 -9.73
CA ALA A 80 -7.60 -5.30 -10.87
C ALA A 80 -7.22 -4.54 -12.15
N VAL A 81 -6.93 -3.23 -12.05
CA VAL A 81 -6.44 -2.42 -13.18
C VAL A 81 -5.09 -2.94 -13.67
N LEU A 82 -4.15 -3.23 -12.77
CA LEU A 82 -2.85 -3.79 -13.12
C LEU A 82 -2.96 -5.17 -13.80
N ILE A 83 -3.81 -6.06 -13.28
CA ILE A 83 -4.08 -7.38 -13.88
C ILE A 83 -4.63 -7.23 -15.29
N ARG A 84 -5.57 -6.29 -15.50
CA ARG A 84 -6.12 -5.98 -16.82
C ARG A 84 -5.09 -5.44 -17.82
N GLN A 85 -4.04 -4.82 -17.32
CA GLN A 85 -2.91 -4.33 -18.11
C GLN A 85 -1.85 -5.41 -18.36
N GLY A 86 -2.06 -6.64 -17.86
CA GLY A 86 -1.16 -7.78 -18.04
C GLY A 86 -0.07 -7.90 -16.96
N PHE A 87 -0.17 -7.15 -15.85
CA PHE A 87 0.75 -7.28 -14.73
C PHE A 87 0.25 -8.32 -13.72
N ARG A 88 1.18 -9.00 -13.05
CA ARG A 88 0.85 -9.87 -11.92
C ARG A 88 0.67 -9.03 -10.66
N ALA A 89 -0.54 -8.55 -10.40
CA ALA A 89 -0.83 -7.76 -9.21
C ALA A 89 -1.64 -8.54 -8.16
N SER A 90 -1.30 -8.36 -6.89
CA SER A 90 -2.00 -8.93 -5.73
C SER A 90 -2.33 -7.84 -4.71
N ALA A 91 -3.45 -7.97 -4.00
CA ALA A 91 -3.81 -7.07 -2.91
C ALA A 91 -3.27 -7.57 -1.56
N LEU A 92 -2.67 -6.68 -0.77
CA LEU A 92 -2.24 -6.99 0.59
C LEU A 92 -3.45 -7.08 1.52
N LYS A 93 -3.66 -8.27 2.09
CA LYS A 93 -4.77 -8.52 3.02
C LYS A 93 -4.62 -7.67 4.29
N GLY A 94 -5.65 -6.90 4.61
CA GLY A 94 -5.68 -6.01 5.78
C GLY A 94 -4.75 -4.79 5.71
N GLY A 95 -4.18 -4.50 4.54
CA GLY A 95 -3.48 -3.25 4.28
C GLY A 95 -2.24 -2.99 5.14
N ILE A 96 -1.86 -1.72 5.26
CA ILE A 96 -0.70 -1.31 6.08
C ILE A 96 -0.95 -1.47 7.59
N ALA A 97 -2.21 -1.41 8.04
CA ALA A 97 -2.55 -1.59 9.45
C ALA A 97 -2.10 -2.98 9.94
N GLU A 98 -2.39 -4.02 9.18
CA GLU A 98 -1.97 -5.39 9.50
C GLU A 98 -0.45 -5.57 9.42
N TRP A 99 0.21 -4.91 8.47
CA TRP A 99 1.67 -4.89 8.35
C TRP A 99 2.34 -4.30 9.60
N LEU A 100 1.82 -3.15 10.07
CA LEU A 100 2.26 -2.49 11.30
C LEU A 100 2.01 -3.37 12.52
N SER A 101 0.82 -3.97 12.62
CA SER A 101 0.48 -4.87 13.73
C SER A 101 1.38 -6.10 13.78
N ALA A 102 1.94 -6.53 12.65
CA ALA A 102 2.89 -7.63 12.57
C ALA A 102 4.35 -7.24 12.88
N ASN A 103 4.61 -5.98 13.28
CA ASN A 103 5.96 -5.47 13.57
C ASN A 103 6.95 -5.74 12.42
N LEU A 104 6.46 -5.63 11.18
CA LEU A 104 7.24 -5.85 9.96
C LEU A 104 8.07 -4.61 9.61
N PRO A 105 9.15 -4.75 8.82
CA PRO A 105 9.98 -3.62 8.42
C PRO A 105 9.12 -2.57 7.70
N ILE A 106 9.19 -1.34 8.20
CA ILE A 106 8.53 -0.17 7.63
C ILE A 106 9.59 0.86 7.28
N GLU A 107 9.30 1.66 6.28
CA GLU A 107 10.06 2.83 5.94
C GLU A 107 9.31 4.06 6.44
N THR A 108 9.96 4.87 7.27
CA THR A 108 9.41 6.16 7.67
C THR A 108 9.64 7.16 6.56
N LYS A 109 8.56 7.76 6.09
CA LYS A 109 8.65 8.91 5.20
C LYS A 109 8.65 10.17 6.05
N ASP A 110 9.39 11.18 5.63
CA ASP A 110 9.18 12.56 6.10
C ASP A 110 7.82 13.03 5.57
N ALA A 111 6.75 12.62 6.26
CA ALA A 111 5.48 13.32 6.16
C ALA A 111 5.66 14.64 6.92
N PRO A 112 5.15 15.77 6.41
CA PRO A 112 5.16 17.00 7.18
C PRO A 112 4.49 16.67 8.51
N LYS A 113 5.28 16.64 9.58
CA LYS A 113 4.78 16.58 10.95
C LYS A 113 3.84 17.76 11.06
N GLN A 114 2.54 17.55 10.90
CA GLN A 114 1.63 18.41 11.65
C GLN A 114 2.02 18.14 13.09
N ALA A 115 2.61 19.16 13.71
CA ALA A 115 2.78 19.20 15.16
C ALA A 115 1.44 18.72 15.76
N PRO A 116 1.48 17.87 16.81
CA PRO A 116 0.26 17.54 17.51
C PRO A 116 -0.47 18.85 17.80
N PRO A 117 -1.79 18.98 17.53
CA PRO A 117 -2.50 20.16 17.99
C PRO A 117 -2.24 20.24 19.49
N GLU A 118 -1.63 21.34 19.93
CA GLU A 118 -1.30 21.56 21.33
C GLU A 118 -2.56 21.29 22.17
N PRO A 119 -2.57 20.29 23.06
CA PRO A 119 -3.69 20.11 23.96
C PRO A 119 -3.70 21.29 24.93
N GLY A 120 -4.54 22.30 24.66
CA GLY A 120 -4.93 23.27 25.68
C GLY A 120 -4.81 24.76 25.36
N ALA A 121 -5.21 25.22 24.18
CA ALA A 121 -5.54 26.64 23.97
C ALA A 121 -7.07 26.87 24.00
N LEU A 122 -7.76 26.33 24.99
CA LEU A 122 -9.10 26.80 25.38
C LEU A 122 -8.90 27.81 26.52
N LYS A 123 -8.68 29.07 26.16
CA LYS A 123 -8.79 30.20 27.09
C LYS A 123 -10.27 30.59 27.14
N GLY A 124 -10.94 30.16 28.21
CA GLY A 124 -12.18 30.75 28.71
C GLY A 124 -11.89 31.62 29.93
#